data_AF-A0A699XI64-F1
#
_entry.id   AF-A0A699XI64-F1
#
_cell.length_a   1.000
_cell.length_b   1.000
_cell.length_c   1.000
_cell.angle_alpha   90.00
_cell.angle_beta   90.00
_cell.angle_gamma   90.00
#
_symmetry.space_group_name_H-M   'P 1'
#
loop_
_entity.id
_entity.type
_entity.pdbx_description
1 polymer ?
#
loop_
_entity_poly.entity_id
_entity_poly.type
_entity_poly.pdbx_seq_one_letter_code
_entity_poly.pdbx_strand_id
1 'polypeptide(L)'
;GLGRFLSDMKHLLLVPGALLALAAARPVAPTPPALPTTAAELPAVRQAQFKKDTFSLRQYGAVADGQTLNTDAFQKAITACAAKGGGT
;
A
#
# COMPACT_ATOMS: atom_id res chain seq x y z
N GLY A 1 8.11 -52.05 -28.75
CA GLY A 1 8.81 -52.25 -27.48
C GLY A 1 9.80 -51.12 -27.25
N LEU A 2 9.63 -50.39 -26.15
CA LEU A 2 10.60 -49.69 -25.28
C LEU A 2 11.94 -49.06 -25.78
N GLY A 3 12.22 -48.95 -27.08
CA GLY A 3 13.45 -48.30 -27.60
C GLY A 3 13.22 -46.93 -28.25
N ARG A 4 11.96 -46.50 -28.32
CA ARG A 4 11.47 -45.29 -29.01
C ARG A 4 11.37 -44.06 -28.10
N PHE A 5 12.16 -44.03 -27.02
CA PHE A 5 11.98 -43.00 -25.98
C PHE A 5 13.28 -42.36 -25.48
N LEU A 6 14.47 -42.82 -25.89
CA LEU A 6 15.73 -42.26 -25.38
C LEU A 6 16.74 -41.81 -26.47
N SER A 7 16.42 -41.92 -27.76
CA SER A 7 17.32 -41.46 -28.84
C SER A 7 16.85 -40.20 -29.58
N ASP A 8 15.58 -39.80 -29.44
CA ASP A 8 15.01 -38.58 -30.04
C ASP A 8 15.32 -37.31 -29.22
N MET A 9 16.15 -37.40 -28.17
CA MET A 9 16.48 -36.31 -27.26
C MET A 9 17.91 -35.79 -27.47
N LYS A 10 18.36 -35.59 -28.73
CA LYS A 10 19.69 -35.00 -28.97
C LYS A 10 19.82 -33.95 -30.08
N HIS A 11 19.15 -34.01 -31.23
CA HIS A 11 19.57 -33.14 -32.34
C HIS A 11 18.50 -32.55 -33.27
N LEU A 12 17.23 -32.46 -32.85
CA LEU A 12 16.22 -31.75 -33.65
C LEU A 12 16.24 -30.23 -33.40
N LEU A 13 17.30 -29.62 -33.93
CA LEU A 13 17.37 -28.34 -34.62
C LEU A 13 16.11 -27.44 -34.62
N LEU A 14 16.36 -26.17 -34.26
CA LEU A 14 15.99 -24.97 -35.02
C LEU A 14 14.52 -24.54 -35.02
N VAL A 15 14.20 -23.53 -34.20
CA VAL A 15 13.33 -22.40 -34.59
C VAL A 15 13.79 -21.12 -33.87
N PRO A 16 14.42 -20.15 -34.57
CA PRO A 16 14.54 -18.78 -34.10
C PRO A 16 13.32 -17.96 -34.54
N GLY A 17 12.86 -17.05 -33.68
CA GLY A 17 11.80 -16.09 -34.01
C GLY A 17 10.41 -16.59 -33.61
N ALA A 18 9.51 -15.77 -33.10
CA ALA A 18 9.46 -14.33 -33.01
C ALA A 18 8.72 -13.99 -31.72
N LEU A 19 9.35 -13.21 -30.85
CA LEU A 19 8.66 -12.56 -29.74
C LEU A 19 7.78 -11.47 -30.38
N LEU A 20 6.56 -11.85 -30.77
CA LEU A 20 5.55 -10.91 -31.27
C LEU A 20 5.08 -10.08 -30.09
N ALA A 21 5.77 -8.97 -29.83
CA ALA A 21 5.33 -7.95 -28.90
C ALA A 21 4.05 -7.34 -29.45
N LEU A 22 2.90 -7.83 -28.97
CA LEU A 22 1.61 -7.17 -29.19
C LEU A 22 1.67 -5.82 -28.46
N ALA A 23 2.05 -4.77 -29.18
CA ALA A 23 1.89 -3.40 -28.73
C ALA A 23 0.39 -3.13 -28.56
N ALA A 24 -0.10 -3.31 -27.34
CA ALA A 24 -1.43 -2.89 -26.95
C ALA A 24 -1.49 -1.36 -27.13
N ALA A 25 -2.10 -0.90 -28.22
CA ALA A 25 -2.50 0.48 -28.36
C ALA A 25 -3.42 0.81 -27.18
N ARG A 26 -2.87 1.49 -26.16
CA ARG A 26 -3.67 1.95 -25.03
C ARG A 26 -4.62 3.02 -25.56
N PRO A 27 -5.94 2.90 -25.39
CA PRO A 27 -6.84 3.96 -25.78
C PRO A 27 -6.42 5.23 -25.03
N VAL A 28 -6.13 6.30 -25.78
CA VAL A 28 -5.89 7.62 -25.20
C VAL A 28 -7.20 8.05 -24.53
N ALA A 29 -7.20 8.13 -23.20
CA ALA A 29 -8.37 8.63 -22.48
C ALA A 29 -8.62 10.09 -22.90
N PRO A 30 -9.88 10.50 -23.10
CA PRO A 30 -10.19 11.89 -23.39
C PRO A 30 -9.70 12.76 -22.23
N THR A 31 -8.86 13.75 -22.53
CA THR A 31 -8.40 14.73 -21.55
C THR A 31 -9.63 15.48 -21.01
N PRO A 32 -9.92 15.45 -19.70
CA PRO A 32 -11.04 16.19 -19.16
C PRO A 32 -10.82 17.69 -19.43
N PRO A 33 -11.88 18.46 -19.74
CA PRO A 33 -11.77 19.90 -19.96
C PRO A 33 -11.16 20.56 -18.72
N ALA A 34 -10.18 21.43 -18.93
CA ALA A 34 -9.55 22.18 -17.85
C ALA A 34 -10.61 23.06 -17.18
N LEU A 35 -10.84 22.83 -15.88
CA LEU A 35 -11.75 23.65 -15.08
C LEU A 35 -11.17 25.07 -14.94
N PRO A 36 -12.00 26.12 -14.99
CA PRO A 36 -11.54 27.49 -14.80
C PRO A 36 -10.83 27.63 -13.44
N THR A 37 -9.56 28.04 -13.45
CA THR A 37 -8.68 28.16 -12.26
C THR A 37 -8.89 29.50 -11.54
N THR A 38 -10.13 29.96 -11.43
CA THR A 38 -10.42 31.13 -10.58
C THR A 38 -10.58 30.59 -9.16
N ALA A 39 -9.46 30.42 -8.46
CA ALA A 39 -9.45 29.98 -7.07
C ALA A 39 -10.17 31.04 -6.22
N ALA A 40 -11.42 30.77 -5.84
CA ALA A 40 -12.08 31.51 -4.78
C ALA A 40 -11.28 31.29 -3.49
N GLU A 41 -10.96 32.38 -2.77
CA GLU A 41 -10.22 32.30 -1.51
C GLU A 41 -11.15 31.73 -0.44
N LEU A 42 -10.97 30.43 -0.13
CA LEU A 42 -11.75 29.74 0.88
C LEU A 42 -11.23 30.09 2.30
N PRO A 43 -12.11 30.15 3.31
CA PRO A 43 -11.67 30.33 4.70
C PRO A 43 -10.67 29.25 5.12
N ALA A 44 -9.56 29.65 5.73
CA ALA A 44 -8.52 28.73 6.18
C ALA A 44 -9.00 27.91 7.39
N VAL A 45 -8.98 26.58 7.27
CA VAL A 45 -9.26 25.64 8.38
C VAL A 45 -7.99 25.44 9.21
N ARG A 46 -8.08 25.64 10.53
CA ARG A 46 -6.96 25.35 11.44
C ARG A 46 -6.81 23.84 11.61
N GLN A 47 -5.62 23.33 11.31
CA GLN A 47 -5.26 21.94 11.57
C GLN A 47 -4.85 21.76 13.04
N ALA A 48 -5.23 20.62 13.62
CA ALA A 48 -4.78 20.26 14.96
C ALA A 48 -3.27 20.05 14.96
N GLN A 49 -2.60 20.58 15.99
CA GLN A 49 -1.17 20.37 16.22
C GLN A 49 -0.99 19.47 17.44
N PHE A 50 -0.18 18.44 17.29
CA PHE A 50 0.15 17.50 18.37
C PHE A 50 1.61 17.67 18.77
N LYS A 51 1.92 17.41 20.04
CA LYS A 51 3.31 17.26 20.48
C LYS A 51 3.95 16.09 19.73
N LYS A 52 5.27 16.13 19.58
CA LYS A 52 6.05 15.05 18.96
C LYS A 52 6.23 13.82 19.87
N ASP A 53 5.62 13.83 21.06
CA ASP A 53 5.65 12.70 21.99
C ASP A 53 4.83 11.54 21.42
N THR A 54 5.37 10.32 21.53
CA THR A 54 4.74 9.10 21.03
C THR A 54 4.39 8.15 22.17
N PHE A 55 3.14 7.70 22.21
CA PHE A 55 2.57 6.80 23.22
C PHE A 55 2.31 5.44 22.58
N SER A 56 3.35 4.61 22.49
CA SER A 56 3.21 3.29 21.87
C SER A 56 2.27 2.40 22.67
N LEU A 57 1.19 1.92 22.04
CA LEU A 57 0.22 1.03 22.66
C LEU A 57 0.84 -0.25 23.27
N ARG A 58 1.94 -0.74 22.70
CA ARG A 58 2.67 -1.92 23.23
C ARG A 58 3.19 -1.69 24.65
N GLN A 59 3.52 -0.45 25.01
CA GLN A 59 3.97 -0.10 26.37
C GLN A 59 2.83 -0.19 27.40
N TYR A 60 1.58 -0.18 26.94
CA TYR A 60 0.38 -0.26 27.77
C TYR A 60 -0.27 -1.65 27.75
N GLY A 61 0.45 -2.66 27.24
CA GLY A 61 0.02 -4.05 27.24
C GLY A 61 -0.80 -4.47 26.02
N ALA A 62 -0.84 -3.65 24.96
CA ALA A 62 -1.53 -4.04 23.73
C ALA A 62 -0.81 -5.17 23.00
N VAL A 63 -1.59 -6.12 22.47
CA VAL A 63 -1.10 -7.25 21.68
C VAL A 63 -1.78 -7.22 20.30
N ALA A 64 -0.98 -7.43 19.24
CA ALA A 64 -1.42 -7.38 17.85
C ALA A 64 -1.69 -8.78 17.28
N ASP A 65 -2.38 -9.63 18.03
CA ASP A 65 -2.70 -11.01 17.67
C ASP A 65 -4.10 -11.17 17.03
N GLY A 66 -4.87 -10.09 16.96
CA GLY A 66 -6.24 -10.08 16.45
C GLY A 66 -7.27 -10.74 17.37
N GLN A 67 -6.88 -11.13 18.60
CA GLN A 67 -7.75 -11.80 19.57
C GLN A 67 -7.80 -11.08 20.91
N THR A 68 -6.67 -10.54 21.35
CA THR A 68 -6.55 -9.81 22.61
C THR A 68 -7.37 -8.52 22.56
N LEU A 69 -8.22 -8.31 23.57
CA LEU A 69 -8.98 -7.09 23.72
C LEU A 69 -8.08 -5.96 24.23
N ASN A 70 -7.82 -4.97 23.37
CA ASN A 70 -6.89 -3.88 23.65
C ASN A 70 -7.54 -2.65 24.33
N THR A 71 -8.81 -2.70 24.72
CA THR A 71 -9.57 -1.57 25.29
C THR A 71 -8.86 -0.91 26.47
N ASP A 72 -8.34 -1.70 27.41
CA ASP A 72 -7.62 -1.17 28.58
C ASP A 72 -6.30 -0.51 28.20
N ALA A 73 -5.60 -1.03 27.19
CA ALA A 73 -4.36 -0.46 26.70
C ALA A 73 -4.62 0.91 26.05
N PHE A 74 -5.70 1.06 25.28
CA PHE A 74 -6.14 2.36 24.74
C PHE A 74 -6.49 3.35 25.85
N GLN A 75 -7.29 2.93 26.84
CA GLN A 75 -7.67 3.79 27.96
C GLN A 75 -6.42 4.33 28.69
N LYS A 76 -5.47 3.44 29.01
CA LYS A 76 -4.21 3.83 29.67
C LYS A 76 -3.36 4.76 28.82
N ALA A 77 -3.21 4.47 27.52
CA ALA A 77 -2.43 5.29 26.60
C ALA A 77 -3.02 6.71 26.46
N ILE A 78 -4.35 6.83 26.33
CA ILE A 78 -5.05 8.11 26.21
C ILE A 78 -4.92 8.91 27.52
N THR A 79 -5.13 8.27 28.68
CA THR A 79 -4.97 8.95 29.98
C THR A 79 -3.55 9.46 30.17
N ALA A 80 -2.53 8.68 29.82
CA ALA A 80 -1.13 9.10 29.89
C ALA A 80 -0.82 10.23 28.89
N CYS A 81 -1.34 10.13 27.66
CA CYS A 81 -1.21 11.15 26.62
C CYS A 81 -1.82 12.48 27.05
N ALA A 82 -3.05 12.46 27.57
CA ALA A 82 -3.75 13.64 28.08
C ALA A 82 -2.98 14.29 29.24
N ALA A 83 -2.48 13.49 30.19
CA ALA A 83 -1.72 13.99 31.34
C ALA A 83 -0.40 14.67 30.93
N LYS A 84 0.21 14.28 29.81
CA LYS A 84 1.42 14.89 29.25
C LYS A 84 1.15 16.02 28.25
N GLY A 85 -0.11 16.37 28.02
CA GLY A 85 -0.52 17.47 27.14
C GLY A 85 -0.59 17.09 25.66
N GLY A 86 -0.95 15.85 25.35
CA GLY A 86 -1.16 15.35 23.99
C GLY A 86 0.07 14.70 23.36
N GLY A 87 -0.11 14.14 22.16
CA GLY A 87 0.91 13.39 21.42
C GLY A 87 0.30 12.51 20.34
N THR A 88 1.08 11.52 19.88
CA THR A 88 0.69 10.51 18.88
C THR A 88 0.59 9.13 19.48
#